data_AF-A0A524GK01-F1
#
_entry.id   AF-A0A524GK01-F1
#
_cell.length_a   1.000
_cell.length_b   1.000
_cell.length_c   1.000
_cell.angle_alpha   90.00
_cell.angle_beta   90.00
_cell.angle_gamma   90.00
#
_symmetry.space_group_name_H-M   'P 1'
#
loop_
_entity.id
_entity.type
_entity.pdbx_description
1 polymer ?
#
loop_
_entity_poly.entity_id
_entity_poly.type
_entity_poly.pdbx_seq_one_letter_code
_entity_poly.pdbx_strand_id
1 'polypeptide(L)'
;RQLLAHDIIPAVIIGDMDSVEEGILRYFKEKGSKVIRYSKRKDETDTWLALEHAFDMAPDEIIIMGALGGRIDHTLANIFLLVMASDKGVKAKIIDETCELFVMKDTVTIDGNLGDTVSLFPLSPAVSGITLQGFEYPLSDGVMKMGSPYGISNRLKEKQGIISIGSGYLLVVKFYKEVQ
;
A
#
# COMPACT_ATOMS: atom_id res chain seq x y z
N ARG A 1 4.46 12.80 -15.49
CA ARG A 1 4.25 14.22 -15.10
C ARG A 1 4.90 14.51 -13.75
N GLN A 2 4.48 13.86 -12.65
CA GLN A 2 5.09 14.09 -11.33
C GLN A 2 6.61 13.85 -11.31
N LEU A 3 7.08 12.70 -11.83
CA LEU A 3 8.52 12.43 -11.92
C LEU A 3 9.30 13.49 -12.73
N LEU A 4 8.69 14.05 -13.78
CA LEU A 4 9.30 15.11 -14.58
C LEU A 4 9.47 16.40 -13.77
N ALA A 5 8.47 16.76 -12.96
CA ALA A 5 8.51 17.95 -12.12
C ALA A 5 9.58 17.89 -11.01
N HIS A 6 10.09 16.69 -10.72
CA HIS A 6 11.16 16.45 -9.74
C HIS A 6 12.47 16.00 -10.39
N ASP A 7 12.61 16.12 -11.72
CA ASP A 7 13.80 15.71 -12.46
C ASP A 7 14.22 14.23 -12.25
N ILE A 8 13.24 13.37 -11.95
CA ILE A 8 13.44 11.92 -11.80
C ILE A 8 13.19 11.22 -13.13
N ILE A 9 14.18 10.47 -13.61
CA ILE A 9 14.05 9.67 -14.84
C ILE A 9 13.62 8.24 -14.46
N PRO A 10 12.39 7.81 -14.80
CA PRO A 10 11.97 6.44 -14.54
C PRO A 10 12.74 5.45 -15.42
N ALA A 11 13.10 4.30 -14.87
CA ALA A 11 13.67 3.21 -15.67
C ALA A 11 12.64 2.64 -16.65
N VAL A 12 11.38 2.52 -16.21
CA VAL A 12 10.28 1.98 -17.00
C VAL A 12 9.02 2.83 -16.82
N ILE A 13 8.27 3.04 -17.90
CA ILE A 13 6.95 3.67 -17.91
C ILE A 13 5.95 2.65 -18.45
N ILE A 14 4.91 2.36 -17.67
CA ILE A 14 3.91 1.32 -17.95
C ILE A 14 2.51 1.95 -17.98
N GLY A 15 1.69 1.54 -18.94
CA GLY A 15 0.29 1.96 -19.05
C GLY A 15 -0.21 2.04 -20.49
N ASP A 16 -1.41 2.58 -20.69
CA ASP A 16 -1.97 2.81 -22.04
C ASP A 16 -1.48 4.12 -22.70
N MET A 17 -0.91 5.02 -21.87
CA MET A 17 -0.37 6.33 -22.22
C MET A 17 -1.39 7.33 -22.74
N ASP A 18 -2.68 7.17 -22.44
CA ASP A 18 -3.73 8.06 -22.94
C ASP A 18 -3.77 9.44 -22.24
N SER A 19 -3.25 9.47 -21.00
CA SER A 19 -3.22 10.64 -20.12
C SER A 19 -1.92 11.44 -20.19
N VAL A 20 -0.93 10.98 -20.96
CA VAL A 20 0.41 11.57 -21.04
C VAL A 20 0.64 12.19 -22.42
N GLU A 21 1.06 13.46 -22.42
CA GLU A 21 1.46 14.15 -23.64
C GLU A 21 2.66 13.50 -24.32
N GLU A 22 2.64 13.45 -25.65
CA GLU A 22 3.68 12.78 -26.44
C GLU A 22 5.08 13.38 -26.20
N GLY A 23 5.17 14.69 -25.97
CA GLY A 23 6.43 15.36 -25.65
C GLY A 23 7.08 14.85 -24.36
N ILE A 24 6.29 14.50 -23.34
CA ILE A 24 6.79 13.94 -22.07
C ILE A 24 7.35 12.53 -22.29
N LEU A 25 6.64 11.70 -23.07
CA LEU A 25 7.11 10.35 -23.40
C LEU A 25 8.40 10.39 -24.22
N ARG A 26 8.49 11.33 -25.16
CA ARG A 26 9.71 11.54 -25.96
C ARG A 26 10.89 11.93 -25.09
N TYR A 27 10.70 12.92 -24.21
CA TYR A 27 11.72 13.34 -23.25
C TYR A 27 12.27 12.16 -22.45
N PHE A 28 11.41 11.32 -21.87
CA PHE A 28 11.86 10.19 -21.07
C PHE A 28 12.54 9.10 -21.90
N LYS A 29 12.05 8.82 -23.11
CA LYS A 29 12.72 7.89 -24.03
C LYS A 29 14.13 8.35 -24.40
N GLU A 30 14.30 9.65 -24.71
CA GLU A 30 15.62 10.24 -25.00
C GLU A 30 16.57 10.18 -23.80
N LYS A 31 16.03 10.19 -22.58
CA LYS A 31 16.77 10.01 -21.33
C LYS A 31 16.99 8.54 -20.93
N GLY A 32 16.53 7.58 -21.74
CA GLY A 32 16.79 6.14 -21.55
C GLY A 32 15.66 5.34 -20.90
N SER A 33 14.49 5.94 -20.63
CA SER A 33 13.34 5.21 -20.08
C SER A 33 12.77 4.19 -21.08
N LYS A 34 12.55 2.95 -20.64
CA LYS A 34 11.78 1.95 -21.39
C LYS A 34 10.30 2.26 -21.29
N VAL A 35 9.58 2.25 -22.41
CA VAL A 35 8.12 2.42 -22.41
C VAL A 35 7.46 1.11 -22.80
N ILE A 36 6.66 0.55 -21.89
CA ILE A 36 5.85 -0.66 -22.12
C ILE A 36 4.40 -0.21 -22.23
N ARG A 37 3.88 -0.23 -23.46
CA ARG A 37 2.51 0.22 -23.75
C ARG A 37 1.56 -0.97 -23.76
N TYR A 38 0.44 -0.81 -23.07
CA TYR A 38 -0.66 -1.77 -23.06
C TYR A 38 -1.89 -1.23 -23.79
N SER A 39 -2.80 -2.12 -24.17
CA SER A 39 -4.12 -1.74 -24.70
C SER A 39 -4.95 -1.04 -23.64
N LYS A 40 -5.79 -0.09 -24.07
CA LYS A 40 -6.83 0.53 -23.23
C LYS A 40 -7.98 -0.42 -22.89
N ARG A 41 -8.23 -1.42 -23.76
CA ARG A 41 -9.18 -2.50 -23.50
C ARG A 41 -8.43 -3.66 -22.86
N LYS A 42 -8.28 -3.59 -21.55
CA LYS A 42 -7.73 -4.62 -20.67
C LYS A 42 -8.50 -4.59 -19.35
N ASP A 43 -8.43 -5.66 -18.59
CA ASP A 43 -9.14 -5.77 -17.30
C ASP A 43 -8.27 -5.23 -16.14
N GLU A 44 -6.96 -5.17 -16.32
CA GLU A 44 -6.00 -4.71 -15.33
C GLU A 44 -5.84 -3.19 -15.31
N THR A 45 -5.65 -2.62 -14.12
CA THR A 45 -5.24 -1.21 -14.00
C THR A 45 -3.77 -1.04 -14.37
N ASP A 46 -3.35 0.20 -14.64
CA ASP A 46 -1.92 0.48 -14.87
C ASP A 46 -1.06 0.17 -13.65
N THR A 47 -1.57 0.37 -12.42
CA THR A 47 -0.88 -0.04 -11.18
C THR A 47 -0.70 -1.54 -11.10
N TRP A 48 -1.73 -2.32 -11.44
CA TRP A 48 -1.65 -3.79 -11.47
C TRP A 48 -0.52 -4.24 -12.40
N LEU A 49 -0.48 -3.71 -13.63
CA LEU A 49 0.56 -4.07 -14.60
C LEU A 49 1.96 -3.63 -14.14
N ALA A 50 2.05 -2.47 -13.49
CA ALA A 50 3.31 -2.00 -12.93
C ALA A 50 3.80 -2.92 -11.80
N LEU A 51 2.90 -3.45 -10.96
CA LEU A 51 3.23 -4.42 -9.93
C LEU A 51 3.67 -5.76 -10.52
N GLU A 52 2.94 -6.30 -11.49
CA GLU A 52 3.36 -7.53 -12.19
C GLU A 52 4.76 -7.39 -12.77
N HIS A 53 5.04 -6.26 -13.43
CA HIS A 53 6.39 -6.00 -13.94
C HIS A 53 7.44 -5.86 -12.82
N ALA A 54 7.08 -5.22 -11.70
CA ALA A 54 7.99 -5.09 -10.57
C ALA A 54 8.30 -6.43 -9.92
N PHE A 55 7.34 -7.36 -9.83
CA PHE A 55 7.58 -8.69 -9.27
C PHE A 55 8.58 -9.51 -10.07
N ASP A 56 8.61 -9.36 -11.40
CA ASP A 56 9.62 -10.01 -12.26
C ASP A 56 11.06 -9.57 -11.95
N MET A 57 11.22 -8.44 -11.26
CA MET A 57 12.52 -7.94 -10.80
C MET A 57 12.96 -8.54 -9.46
N ALA A 58 12.14 -9.39 -8.83
CA ALA A 58 12.35 -9.99 -7.51
C ALA A 58 12.82 -8.98 -6.43
N PRO A 59 12.06 -7.90 -6.18
CA PRO A 59 12.46 -6.87 -5.23
C PRO A 59 12.24 -7.32 -3.78
N ASP A 60 13.07 -6.79 -2.87
CA ASP A 60 12.85 -6.94 -1.43
C ASP A 60 11.63 -6.14 -0.94
N GLU A 61 11.38 -4.97 -1.54
CA GLU A 61 10.29 -4.06 -1.18
C GLU A 61 9.77 -3.28 -2.40
N ILE A 62 8.46 -3.02 -2.41
CA ILE A 62 7.78 -2.13 -3.36
C ILE A 62 7.11 -0.98 -2.62
N ILE A 63 7.40 0.25 -3.05
CA ILE A 63 6.76 1.47 -2.55
C ILE A 63 5.87 2.03 -3.66
N ILE A 64 4.60 2.18 -3.35
CA ILE A 64 3.59 2.72 -4.27
C ILE A 64 3.22 4.13 -3.81
N MET A 65 3.41 5.12 -4.67
CA MET A 65 3.11 6.53 -4.41
C MET A 65 2.07 7.05 -5.40
N GLY A 66 1.30 8.07 -5.01
CA GLY A 66 0.23 8.61 -5.84
C GLY A 66 -0.93 7.62 -6.08
N ALA A 67 -1.07 6.66 -5.17
CA ALA A 67 -2.06 5.58 -5.24
C ALA A 67 -3.30 5.83 -4.37
N LEU A 68 -3.30 6.89 -3.57
CA LEU A 68 -4.45 7.33 -2.78
C LEU A 68 -5.04 8.62 -3.36
N GLY A 69 -6.33 8.84 -3.10
CA GLY A 69 -7.01 10.10 -3.41
C GLY A 69 -7.67 10.15 -4.79
N GLY A 70 -8.41 11.23 -5.03
CA GLY A 70 -9.18 11.44 -6.26
C GLY A 70 -10.32 10.43 -6.42
N ARG A 71 -10.08 9.37 -7.19
CA ARG A 71 -11.05 8.32 -7.50
C ARG A 71 -11.00 7.19 -6.45
N ILE A 72 -12.08 7.06 -5.68
CA ILE A 72 -12.17 6.07 -4.58
C ILE A 72 -12.05 4.63 -5.07
N ASP A 73 -12.58 4.32 -6.25
CA ASP A 73 -12.49 3.01 -6.86
C ASP A 73 -11.03 2.62 -7.19
N HIS A 74 -10.22 3.58 -7.65
CA HIS A 74 -8.78 3.37 -7.86
C HIS A 74 -8.05 3.18 -6.53
N THR A 75 -8.40 3.96 -5.50
CA THR A 75 -7.82 3.83 -4.16
C THR A 75 -8.07 2.44 -3.59
N LEU A 76 -9.31 1.93 -3.67
CA LEU A 76 -9.66 0.59 -3.22
C LEU A 76 -8.94 -0.49 -4.03
N ALA A 77 -8.88 -0.36 -5.35
CA ALA A 77 -8.13 -1.30 -6.19
C ALA A 77 -6.65 -1.37 -5.79
N ASN A 78 -6.02 -0.22 -5.55
CA ASN A 78 -4.61 -0.15 -5.12
C ASN A 78 -4.40 -0.78 -3.73
N ILE A 79 -5.32 -0.59 -2.78
CA ILE A 79 -5.27 -1.26 -1.46
C ILE A 79 -5.36 -2.78 -1.62
N PHE A 80 -6.28 -3.28 -2.46
CA PHE A 80 -6.41 -4.72 -2.69
C PHE A 80 -5.18 -5.32 -3.40
N LEU A 81 -4.47 -4.55 -4.22
CA LEU A 81 -3.21 -4.98 -4.83
C LEU A 81 -2.10 -5.26 -3.79
N LEU A 82 -2.19 -4.71 -2.56
CA LEU A 82 -1.26 -5.07 -1.49
C LEU A 82 -1.40 -6.55 -1.07
N VAL A 83 -2.60 -7.14 -1.21
CA VAL A 83 -2.81 -8.57 -0.96
C VAL A 83 -2.02 -9.41 -1.96
N MET A 84 -2.03 -9.02 -3.24
CA MET A 84 -1.26 -9.68 -4.29
C MET A 84 0.24 -9.68 -3.98
N ALA A 85 0.80 -8.54 -3.54
CA ALA A 85 2.20 -8.47 -3.12
C ALA A 85 2.49 -9.38 -1.93
N SER A 86 1.60 -9.39 -0.94
CA SER A 86 1.67 -10.28 0.23
C SER A 86 1.69 -11.76 -0.18
N ASP A 87 0.87 -12.17 -1.15
CA ASP A 87 0.83 -13.54 -1.68
C ASP A 87 2.09 -13.96 -2.42
N LYS A 88 2.73 -13.03 -3.13
CA LYS A 88 4.04 -13.26 -3.74
C LYS A 88 5.20 -13.20 -2.73
N GLY A 89 4.93 -12.91 -1.46
CA GLY A 89 5.94 -12.80 -0.41
C GLY A 89 6.82 -11.55 -0.53
N VAL A 90 6.36 -10.53 -1.26
CA VAL A 90 7.07 -9.26 -1.47
C VAL A 90 6.50 -8.21 -0.53
N LYS A 91 7.38 -7.51 0.20
CA LYS A 91 6.94 -6.39 1.05
C LYS A 91 6.44 -5.26 0.16
N ALA A 92 5.22 -4.79 0.39
CA ALA A 92 4.68 -3.66 -0.34
C ALA A 92 3.95 -2.69 0.60
N LYS A 93 4.11 -1.40 0.32
CA LYS A 93 3.38 -0.34 1.02
C LYS A 93 2.94 0.74 0.06
N ILE A 94 1.74 1.28 0.30
CA ILE A 94 1.34 2.56 -0.27
C ILE A 94 1.78 3.64 0.71
N ILE A 95 2.48 4.64 0.20
CA ILE A 95 2.86 5.82 0.99
C ILE A 95 2.16 7.05 0.40
N ASP A 96 1.62 7.85 1.30
CA ASP A 96 1.10 9.17 1.01
C ASP A 96 1.65 10.19 2.03
N GLU A 97 1.33 11.47 1.88
CA GLU A 97 1.86 12.54 2.74
C GLU A 97 1.51 12.36 4.22
N THR A 98 0.39 11.69 4.51
CA THR A 98 -0.18 11.60 5.86
C THR A 98 -0.11 10.20 6.47
N CYS A 99 0.09 9.17 5.65
CA CYS A 99 0.02 7.79 6.12
C CYS A 99 0.82 6.81 5.24
N GLU A 100 1.04 5.63 5.81
CA GLU A 100 1.43 4.41 5.11
C GLU A 100 0.39 3.32 5.30
N LEU A 101 0.19 2.53 4.24
CA LEU A 101 -0.70 1.38 4.22
C LEU A 101 0.08 0.13 3.78
N PHE A 102 -0.05 -0.95 4.52
CA PHE A 102 0.54 -2.24 4.17
C PHE A 102 -0.31 -3.41 4.68
N VAL A 103 -0.12 -4.59 4.09
CA VAL A 103 -0.85 -5.81 4.47
C VAL A 103 0.09 -6.77 5.18
N MET A 104 -0.34 -7.29 6.32
CA MET A 104 0.39 -8.30 7.09
C MET A 104 -0.37 -9.63 7.18
N LYS A 105 0.39 -10.72 7.32
CA LYS A 105 -0.11 -12.10 7.47
C LYS A 105 0.33 -12.79 8.77
N ASP A 106 1.24 -12.16 9.52
CA ASP A 106 1.94 -12.76 10.65
C ASP A 106 2.15 -11.75 11.79
N THR A 107 3.39 -11.36 12.10
CA THR A 107 3.74 -10.42 13.15
C THR A 107 4.52 -9.25 12.56
N VAL A 108 4.13 -8.03 12.91
CA VAL A 108 4.87 -6.82 12.56
C VAL A 108 5.10 -5.96 13.80
N THR A 109 6.29 -5.39 13.87
CA THR A 109 6.60 -4.30 14.79
C THR A 109 6.43 -2.98 14.06
N ILE A 110 5.66 -2.07 14.64
CA ILE A 110 5.43 -0.73 14.13
C ILE A 110 6.22 0.24 15.00
N ASP A 111 7.23 0.88 14.41
CA ASP A 111 7.92 2.01 15.02
C ASP A 111 7.07 3.28 14.86
N GLY A 112 6.96 4.08 15.91
CA GLY A 112 6.23 5.35 15.87
C GLY A 112 6.46 6.20 17.12
N ASN A 113 5.69 7.26 17.23
CA ASN A 113 5.66 8.11 18.41
C ASN A 113 4.44 7.81 19.27
N LEU A 114 4.55 8.17 20.55
CA LEU A 114 3.41 8.17 21.47
C LEU A 114 2.26 8.99 20.86
N GLY A 115 1.08 8.38 20.75
CA GLY A 115 -0.12 9.02 20.22
C GLY A 115 -0.35 8.83 18.72
N ASP A 116 0.61 8.29 17.97
CA ASP A 116 0.44 8.00 16.54
C ASP A 116 -0.74 7.05 16.33
N THR A 117 -1.57 7.37 15.33
CA THR A 117 -2.80 6.63 15.03
C THR A 117 -2.51 5.44 14.11
N VAL A 118 -3.01 4.27 14.50
CA VAL A 118 -2.98 3.03 13.72
C VAL A 118 -4.40 2.46 13.62
N SER A 119 -4.85 2.25 12.39
CA SER A 119 -6.15 1.66 12.07
C SER A 119 -5.97 0.31 11.38
N LEU A 120 -6.83 -0.64 11.71
CA LEU A 120 -6.76 -2.01 11.23
C LEU A 120 -8.04 -2.39 10.47
N PHE A 121 -7.90 -3.01 9.30
CA PHE A 121 -9.03 -3.49 8.51
C PHE A 121 -8.82 -4.92 8.03
N PRO A 122 -9.84 -5.79 8.07
CA PRO A 122 -9.73 -7.12 7.53
C PRO A 122 -9.88 -7.05 5.99
N LEU A 123 -8.92 -7.63 5.26
CA LEU A 123 -9.00 -7.83 3.80
C LEU A 123 -9.34 -9.27 3.42
N SER A 124 -9.59 -10.12 4.42
CA SER A 124 -10.21 -11.44 4.29
C SER A 124 -11.59 -11.46 4.96
N PRO A 125 -12.45 -12.46 4.69
CA PRO A 125 -13.74 -12.60 5.36
C PRO A 125 -13.65 -12.52 6.89
N ALA A 126 -12.56 -13.04 7.47
CA ALA A 126 -12.17 -12.83 8.85
C ALA A 126 -10.64 -12.82 9.00
N VAL A 127 -10.16 -12.14 10.05
CA VAL A 127 -8.79 -12.19 10.56
C VAL A 127 -8.86 -12.66 12.00
N SER A 128 -8.12 -13.71 12.36
CA SER A 128 -8.19 -14.33 13.69
C SER A 128 -6.83 -14.33 14.38
N GLY A 129 -6.83 -14.46 15.70
CA GLY A 129 -5.60 -14.44 16.51
C GLY A 129 -4.98 -13.06 16.63
N ILE A 130 -5.78 -11.99 16.51
CA ILE A 130 -5.27 -10.62 16.51
C ILE A 130 -4.81 -10.25 17.93
N THR A 131 -3.53 -9.97 18.09
CA THR A 131 -2.96 -9.50 19.36
C THR A 131 -2.22 -8.19 19.14
N LEU A 132 -2.52 -7.19 19.98
CA LEU A 132 -1.99 -5.83 19.93
C LEU A 132 -1.29 -5.49 21.26
N GLN A 133 0.01 -5.20 21.19
CA GLN A 133 0.81 -4.77 22.36
C GLN A 133 1.40 -3.38 22.10
N GLY A 134 1.51 -2.55 23.14
CA GLY A 134 1.98 -1.16 23.02
C GLY A 134 0.94 -0.18 22.48
N PHE A 135 -0.35 -0.55 22.48
CA PHE A 135 -1.47 0.28 22.01
C PHE A 135 -2.40 0.73 23.15
N GLU A 136 -3.16 1.80 22.93
CA GLU A 136 -4.16 2.33 23.87
C GLU A 136 -5.30 1.36 24.11
N TYR A 137 -5.76 0.73 23.03
CA TYR A 137 -6.72 -0.36 23.07
C TYR A 137 -6.00 -1.67 22.75
N PRO A 138 -5.37 -2.33 23.74
CA PRO A 138 -4.74 -3.63 23.52
C PRO A 138 -5.80 -4.68 23.20
N LEU A 139 -5.38 -5.73 22.50
CA LEU A 139 -6.23 -6.85 22.12
C LEU A 139 -5.42 -8.12 22.29
N SER A 140 -6.07 -9.20 22.70
CA SER A 140 -5.46 -10.52 22.81
C SER A 140 -6.39 -11.53 22.17
N ASP A 141 -5.85 -12.30 21.22
CA ASP A 141 -6.56 -13.38 20.50
C ASP A 141 -7.93 -12.97 19.91
N GLY A 142 -8.00 -11.76 19.35
CA GLY A 142 -9.23 -11.22 18.77
C GLY A 142 -9.56 -11.78 17.38
N VAL A 143 -10.81 -11.62 16.96
CA VAL A 143 -11.31 -12.00 15.63
C VAL A 143 -12.06 -10.86 14.97
N MET A 144 -11.49 -10.27 13.92
CA MET A 144 -12.12 -9.19 13.15
C MET A 144 -12.78 -9.74 11.88
N LYS A 145 -14.06 -9.43 11.68
CA LYS A 145 -14.82 -9.90 10.50
C LYS A 145 -15.00 -8.78 9.48
N MET A 146 -14.98 -9.13 8.20
CA MET A 146 -15.38 -8.23 7.14
C MET A 146 -16.86 -7.83 7.37
N GLY A 147 -17.12 -6.52 7.46
CA GLY A 147 -18.44 -5.97 7.83
C GLY A 147 -18.62 -5.63 9.31
N SER A 148 -17.66 -5.96 10.18
CA SER A 148 -17.64 -5.50 11.57
C SER A 148 -16.21 -5.19 12.01
N PRO A 149 -15.55 -4.18 11.38
CA PRO A 149 -14.21 -3.78 11.76
C PRO A 149 -14.24 -3.08 13.12
N TYR A 150 -13.39 -3.54 14.04
CA TYR A 150 -13.09 -2.89 15.31
C TYR A 150 -11.57 -2.80 15.42
N GLY A 151 -11.00 -1.69 15.93
CA GLY A 151 -9.55 -1.42 15.82
C GLY A 151 -9.21 -0.30 14.83
N ILE A 152 -10.19 0.54 14.51
CA ILE A 152 -9.99 1.82 13.84
C ILE A 152 -9.53 2.85 14.88
N SER A 153 -8.56 3.68 14.49
CA SER A 153 -8.05 4.79 15.30
C SER A 153 -7.50 4.39 16.67
N ASN A 154 -6.81 3.25 16.74
CA ASN A 154 -6.02 2.91 17.92
C ASN A 154 -4.78 3.81 18.00
N ARG A 155 -4.20 3.98 19.17
CA ARG A 155 -3.04 4.87 19.37
C ARG A 155 -1.87 4.12 19.97
N LEU A 156 -0.66 4.41 19.51
CA LEU A 156 0.55 3.90 20.15
C LEU A 156 0.70 4.52 21.55
N LYS A 157 0.91 3.68 22.56
CA LYS A 157 1.24 4.06 23.94
C LYS A 157 2.74 4.04 24.24
N GLU A 158 3.52 3.54 23.30
CA GLU A 158 4.96 3.38 23.39
C GLU A 158 5.60 3.81 22.05
N LYS A 159 6.94 3.77 21.95
CA LYS A 159 7.64 4.02 20.68
C LYS A 159 7.48 2.88 19.66
N GLN A 160 7.02 1.72 20.13
CA GLN A 160 6.82 0.53 19.33
C GLN A 160 5.49 -0.11 19.69
N GLY A 161 4.73 -0.52 18.68
CA GLY A 161 3.58 -1.38 18.82
C GLY A 161 3.83 -2.71 18.13
N ILE A 162 3.39 -3.82 18.72
CA ILE A 162 3.46 -5.14 18.09
C ILE A 162 2.06 -5.56 17.71
N ILE A 163 1.88 -5.89 16.43
CA ILE A 163 0.65 -6.48 15.90
C ILE A 163 1.00 -7.89 15.45
N SER A 164 0.18 -8.86 15.87
CA SER A 164 0.29 -10.24 15.38
C SER A 164 -1.08 -10.78 15.04
N ILE A 165 -1.15 -11.66 14.04
CA ILE A 165 -2.35 -12.39 13.65
C ILE A 165 -2.04 -13.88 13.47
N GLY A 166 -3.04 -14.73 13.67
CA GLY A 166 -2.93 -16.16 13.40
C GLY A 166 -3.34 -16.54 11.98
N SER A 167 -4.28 -15.81 11.37
CA SER A 167 -4.73 -16.07 9.99
C SER A 167 -5.47 -14.88 9.38
N GLY A 168 -5.46 -14.81 8.04
CA GLY A 168 -6.13 -13.78 7.25
C GLY A 168 -5.18 -12.71 6.73
N TYR A 169 -5.75 -11.67 6.10
CA TYR A 169 -5.01 -10.49 5.65
C TYR A 169 -5.48 -9.29 6.45
N LEU A 170 -4.56 -8.68 7.20
CA LEU A 170 -4.84 -7.47 7.96
C LEU A 170 -4.18 -6.28 7.28
N LEU A 171 -4.98 -5.32 6.83
CA LEU A 171 -4.51 -4.01 6.41
C LEU A 171 -4.18 -3.19 7.65
N VAL A 172 -2.98 -2.64 7.68
CA VAL A 172 -2.54 -1.66 8.67
C VAL A 172 -2.47 -0.31 7.97
N VAL A 173 -3.12 0.69 8.55
CA VAL A 173 -3.02 2.10 8.15
C VAL A 173 -2.39 2.85 9.30
N LYS A 174 -1.18 3.37 9.11
CA LYS A 174 -0.45 4.11 10.12
C LYS A 174 -0.28 5.56 9.68
N PHE A 175 -0.69 6.50 10.53
CA PHE A 175 -0.59 7.93 10.24
C PHE A 175 0.70 8.51 10.81
N TYR A 176 1.32 9.44 10.08
CA TYR A 176 2.54 10.15 10.51
C TYR A 176 2.26 11.34 11.43
N LYS A 177 0.99 11.75 11.54
CA LYS A 177 0.52 12.89 12.34
C LYS A 177 -0.84 12.54 12.94
N GLU A 178 -1.23 13.22 14.02
CA GLU A 178 -2.61 13.12 14.51
C GLU A 178 -3.59 13.50 13.40
N VAL A 179 -4.50 12.58 13.11
CA VAL A 179 -5.69 12.87 12.30
C VAL A 179 -6.70 13.52 13.26
N GLN A 180 -7.05 14.78 13.00
CA GLN A 180 -8.13 15.48 13.70
C GLN A 180 -9.50 14.91 13.34
#